data_AF-A0A351SXF3-F1
#
_entry.id   AF-A0A351SXF3-F1
#
_cell.length_a   1.000
_cell.length_b   1.000
_cell.length_c   1.000
_cell.angle_alpha   90.00
_cell.angle_beta   90.00
_cell.angle_gamma   90.00
#
_symmetry.space_group_name_H-M   'P 1'
#
loop_
_entity.id
_entity.type
_entity.pdbx_description
1 polymer ?
#
loop_
_entity_poly.entity_id
_entity_poly.type
_entity_poly.pdbx_seq_one_letter_code
_entity_poly.pdbx_strand_id
1 'polypeptide(L)'
;MKRPWKNRLVVKFFLSYLIVVLLLFVFFYLYAGAIIKDFHIAFLSKKMQEEAKIVSRLLPLGLDGDVLDKICRELGRDLAVRITLIALNGNVLGDSDELSVAMENHATRPEVLEALSKG
;
A
#
# COMPACT_ATOMS: atom_id res chain seq x y z
N MET A 1 47.33 -27.56 24.85
CA MET A 1 46.68 -26.38 24.23
C MET A 1 45.97 -25.55 25.31
N LYS A 2 46.42 -24.31 25.58
CA LYS A 2 45.77 -23.42 26.57
C LYS A 2 44.50 -22.83 25.96
N ARG A 3 43.35 -23.02 26.60
CA ARG A 3 42.05 -22.50 26.12
C ARG A 3 42.06 -20.97 26.17
N PRO A 4 41.82 -20.26 25.06
CA PRO A 4 41.96 -18.79 24.98
C PRO A 4 40.98 -18.04 25.90
N TRP A 5 39.92 -18.71 26.33
CA TRP A 5 38.87 -18.19 27.21
C TRP A 5 39.33 -17.92 28.66
N LYS A 6 40.51 -18.39 29.07
CA LYS A 6 41.07 -18.11 30.40
C LYS A 6 41.78 -16.75 30.48
N ASN A 7 42.06 -16.11 29.34
CA ASN A 7 42.74 -14.82 29.27
C ASN A 7 41.74 -13.67 29.39
N ARG A 8 41.67 -13.02 30.56
CA ARG A 8 40.74 -11.93 30.88
C ARG A 8 40.80 -10.75 29.89
N LEU A 9 41.95 -10.53 29.25
CA LEU A 9 42.11 -9.52 28.20
C LEU A 9 41.40 -9.93 26.89
N VAL A 10 41.59 -11.16 26.43
CA VAL A 10 40.97 -11.66 25.18
C VAL A 10 39.45 -11.63 25.29
N VAL A 11 38.89 -12.03 26.44
CA VAL A 11 37.44 -11.98 26.69
C VAL A 11 36.91 -10.54 26.69
N LYS A 12 37.65 -9.57 27.27
CA LYS A 12 37.25 -8.16 27.26
C LYS A 12 37.20 -7.57 25.84
N PHE A 13 38.23 -7.83 25.03
CA PHE A 13 38.24 -7.39 23.64
C PHE A 13 37.13 -8.07 22.83
N PHE A 14 36.98 -9.39 22.96
CA PHE A 14 35.91 -10.12 22.29
C PHE A 14 34.52 -9.55 22.63
N LEU A 15 34.25 -9.28 23.93
CA LEU A 15 32.98 -8.73 24.37
C LEU A 15 32.75 -7.30 23.87
N SER A 16 33.78 -6.45 23.79
CA SER A 16 33.63 -5.11 23.23
C SER A 16 33.30 -5.15 21.74
N TYR A 17 33.98 -5.98 20.96
CA TYR A 17 33.68 -6.15 19.54
C TYR A 17 32.30 -6.78 19.32
N LEU A 18 31.89 -7.72 20.18
CA LEU A 18 30.55 -8.31 20.13
C LEU A 18 29.47 -7.26 20.34
N ILE A 19 29.63 -6.36 21.32
CA ILE A 19 28.68 -5.27 21.56
C ILE A 19 28.59 -4.34 20.34
N VAL A 20 29.73 -3.97 19.74
CA VAL A 20 29.74 -3.12 18.53
C VAL A 20 29.00 -3.79 17.38
N VAL A 21 29.24 -5.07 17.13
CA VAL A 21 28.54 -5.84 16.09
C VAL A 21 27.04 -5.89 16.36
N LEU A 22 26.64 -6.13 17.61
CA LEU A 22 25.23 -6.19 18.02
C LEU A 22 24.54 -4.83 17.81
N LEU A 23 25.21 -3.73 18.18
CA LEU A 23 24.71 -2.37 17.94
C LEU A 23 24.51 -2.08 16.44
N LEU A 24 25.45 -2.50 15.60
CA LEU A 24 25.32 -2.36 14.14
C LEU A 24 24.13 -3.14 13.60
N PHE A 25 23.90 -4.37 14.07
CA PHE A 25 22.73 -5.16 13.67
C PHE A 25 21.40 -4.52 14.09
N VAL A 26 21.32 -3.99 15.32
CA VAL A 26 20.11 -3.30 15.80
C VAL A 26 19.84 -2.06 14.94
N PHE A 27 20.87 -1.26 14.68
CA PHE A 27 20.73 -0.08 13.83
C PHE A 27 20.29 -0.44 12.41
N PHE A 28 20.92 -1.46 11.81
CA PHE A 28 20.56 -1.96 10.49
C PHE A 28 19.11 -2.47 10.45
N TYR A 29 18.68 -3.24 11.46
CA TYR A 29 17.32 -3.76 11.54
C TYR A 29 16.26 -2.65 11.56
N LEU A 30 16.47 -1.63 12.40
CA LEU A 30 15.55 -0.49 12.50
C LEU A 30 15.51 0.31 11.19
N TYR A 31 16.66 0.53 10.56
CA TYR A 31 16.77 1.29 9.31
C TYR A 31 16.16 0.55 8.11
N ALA A 32 16.45 -0.76 7.99
CA ALA A 32 15.91 -1.60 6.93
C ALA A 32 14.38 -1.67 6.99
N GLY A 33 13.79 -1.78 8.19
CA GLY A 33 12.35 -1.82 8.36
C GLY A 33 11.64 -0.56 7.83
N ALA A 34 12.20 0.63 8.08
CA ALA A 34 11.66 1.89 7.58
C ALA A 34 11.71 1.97 6.05
N ILE A 35 12.86 1.65 5.45
CA ILE A 35 13.05 1.71 3.99
C ILE A 35 12.10 0.74 3.28
N ILE A 36 12.00 -0.50 3.77
CA ILE A 36 11.16 -1.52 3.14
C ILE A 36 9.70 -1.09 3.16
N LYS A 37 9.22 -0.52 4.28
CA LYS A 37 7.85 -0.03 4.40
C LYS A 37 7.57 1.10 3.40
N ASP A 38 8.42 2.11 3.36
CA ASP A 38 8.21 3.27 2.49
C ASP A 38 8.27 2.88 1.01
N PHE A 39 9.20 2.00 0.64
CA PHE A 39 9.29 1.44 -0.70
C PHE A 39 8.03 0.65 -1.06
N HIS A 40 7.53 -0.19 -0.15
CA HIS A 40 6.33 -1.00 -0.39
C HIS A 40 5.09 -0.15 -0.61
N ILE A 41 4.90 0.90 0.21
CA ILE A 41 3.78 1.84 0.06
C ILE A 41 3.91 2.61 -1.26
N ALA A 42 5.09 3.16 -1.57
CA ALA A 42 5.30 3.91 -2.80
C ALA A 42 5.07 3.05 -4.06
N PHE A 43 5.54 1.80 -4.04
CA PHE A 43 5.34 0.86 -5.14
C PHE A 43 3.86 0.52 -5.31
N LEU A 44 3.15 0.22 -4.22
CA LEU A 44 1.73 -0.11 -4.27
C LEU A 44 0.89 1.07 -4.76
N SER A 45 1.15 2.28 -4.25
CA SER A 45 0.47 3.50 -4.69
C SER A 45 0.67 3.75 -6.19
N LYS A 46 1.90 3.59 -6.68
CA LYS A 46 2.19 3.77 -8.11
C LYS A 46 1.47 2.73 -8.96
N LYS A 47 1.46 1.47 -8.53
CA LYS A 47 0.74 0.38 -9.21
C LYS A 47 -0.77 0.69 -9.30
N MET A 48 -1.40 1.09 -8.19
CA MET A 48 -2.83 1.43 -8.17
C MET A 48 -3.17 2.64 -9.06
N GLN A 49 -2.28 3.63 -9.15
CA GLN A 49 -2.45 4.77 -10.06
C GLN A 49 -2.39 4.34 -11.54
N GLU A 50 -1.46 3.46 -11.88
CA GLU A 50 -1.33 2.91 -13.24
C GLU A 50 -2.57 2.07 -13.61
N GLU A 51 -3.05 1.22 -12.69
CA GLU A 51 -4.27 0.44 -12.86
C GLU A 51 -5.50 1.34 -13.02
N ALA A 52 -5.68 2.36 -12.16
CA ALA A 52 -6.79 3.31 -12.26
C ALA A 52 -6.78 4.07 -13.61
N LYS A 53 -5.60 4.41 -14.12
CA LYS A 53 -5.45 5.08 -15.43
C LYS A 53 -5.80 4.16 -16.61
N ILE A 54 -5.57 2.85 -16.48
CA ILE A 54 -5.99 1.88 -17.49
C ILE A 54 -7.50 1.68 -17.43
N VAL A 55 -8.05 1.48 -16.22
CA VAL A 55 -9.48 1.31 -15.98
C VAL A 55 -10.28 2.51 -16.49
N SER A 56 -9.82 3.75 -16.25
CA SER A 56 -10.50 4.96 -16.72
C SER A 56 -10.58 5.08 -18.25
N ARG A 57 -9.72 4.37 -19.00
CA ARG A 57 -9.75 4.32 -20.46
C ARG A 57 -10.66 3.21 -20.99
N LEU A 58 -10.88 2.16 -20.21
CA LEU A 58 -11.70 1.01 -20.58
C LEU A 58 -13.18 1.22 -20.24
N LEU A 59 -13.46 2.08 -19.28
CA LEU A 59 -14.82 2.31 -18.82
C LEU A 59 -15.66 3.08 -19.86
N PRO A 60 -16.85 2.57 -20.22
CA PRO A 60 -17.76 3.27 -21.10
C PRO A 60 -18.34 4.50 -20.40
N LEU A 61 -18.26 5.66 -21.05
CA LEU A 61 -18.89 6.90 -20.58
C LEU A 61 -20.42 6.80 -20.75
N GLY A 62 -21.18 7.11 -19.70
CA GLY A 62 -22.64 7.22 -19.74
C GLY A 62 -23.45 5.99 -19.30
N LEU A 63 -22.81 5.01 -18.64
CA LEU A 63 -23.49 3.91 -17.96
C LEU A 63 -23.38 4.07 -16.44
N ASP A 64 -24.46 3.82 -15.72
CA ASP A 64 -24.55 3.90 -14.25
C ASP A 64 -25.28 2.68 -13.66
N GLY A 65 -25.11 2.42 -12.36
CA GLY A 65 -25.86 1.42 -11.61
C GLY A 65 -25.44 -0.03 -11.90
N ASP A 66 -26.39 -0.98 -11.95
CA ASP A 66 -26.11 -2.42 -12.04
C ASP A 66 -25.27 -2.83 -13.27
N VAL A 67 -25.36 -2.08 -14.38
CA VAL A 67 -24.52 -2.34 -15.56
C VAL A 67 -23.07 -1.98 -15.28
N LEU A 68 -22.83 -0.85 -14.59
CA LEU A 68 -21.49 -0.41 -14.23
C LEU A 68 -20.92 -1.26 -13.09
N ASP A 69 -21.74 -1.66 -12.12
CA ASP A 69 -21.36 -2.60 -11.06
C ASP A 69 -20.83 -3.93 -11.63
N LYS A 70 -21.45 -4.46 -12.70
CA LYS A 70 -20.97 -5.69 -13.35
C LYS A 70 -19.59 -5.50 -13.98
N ILE A 71 -19.39 -4.40 -14.69
CA ILE A 71 -18.09 -4.07 -15.31
C ILE A 71 -17.02 -3.88 -14.22
N CYS A 72 -17.33 -3.13 -13.17
CA CYS A 72 -16.44 -2.95 -12.02
C CYS A 72 -16.09 -4.28 -11.35
N ARG A 73 -17.05 -5.21 -11.25
CA ARG A 73 -16.84 -6.53 -10.64
C ARG A 73 -15.98 -7.46 -11.48
N GLU A 74 -16.12 -7.42 -12.81
CA GLU A 74 -15.24 -8.14 -13.73
C GLU A 74 -13.82 -7.61 -13.65
N LEU A 75 -13.64 -6.29 -13.81
CA LEU A 75 -12.32 -5.65 -13.72
C LEU A 75 -11.68 -5.80 -12.34
N GLY A 76 -12.46 -5.67 -11.27
CA GLY A 76 -12.00 -5.83 -9.90
C GLY A 76 -11.54 -7.26 -9.60
N ARG A 77 -12.20 -8.26 -10.19
CA ARG A 77 -11.78 -9.67 -10.10
C ARG A 77 -10.47 -9.91 -10.85
N ASP A 78 -10.32 -9.37 -12.05
CA ASP A 78 -9.13 -9.56 -12.88
C ASP A 78 -7.89 -8.87 -12.29
N LEU A 79 -8.08 -7.69 -11.71
CA LEU A 79 -7.02 -6.90 -11.07
C LEU A 79 -6.80 -7.27 -9.59
N ALA A 80 -7.71 -8.06 -9.00
CA ALA A 80 -7.75 -8.38 -7.57
C ALA A 80 -7.74 -7.12 -6.67
N VAL A 81 -8.50 -6.09 -7.07
CA VAL A 81 -8.66 -4.82 -6.34
C VAL A 81 -10.13 -4.41 -6.29
N ARG A 82 -10.52 -3.66 -5.25
CA ARG A 82 -11.84 -3.01 -5.20
C ARG A 82 -11.82 -1.78 -6.11
N ILE A 83 -12.80 -1.67 -6.98
CA ILE A 83 -12.97 -0.53 -7.91
C ILE A 83 -14.30 0.15 -7.60
N THR A 84 -14.25 1.44 -7.35
CA THR A 84 -15.44 2.28 -7.11
C THR A 84 -15.39 3.48 -8.04
N LEU A 85 -16.45 3.68 -8.81
CA LEU A 85 -16.64 4.84 -9.67
C LEU A 85 -17.50 5.87 -8.97
N ILE A 86 -17.00 7.09 -8.89
CA ILE A 86 -17.61 8.17 -8.12
C ILE A 86 -17.77 9.39 -9.04
N ALA A 87 -18.98 9.93 -9.10
CA ALA A 87 -19.27 11.17 -9.80
C ALA A 87 -18.66 12.38 -9.07
N LEU A 88 -18.52 13.51 -9.76
CA LEU A 88 -17.97 14.75 -9.19
C LEU A 88 -18.78 15.30 -8.00
N ASN A 89 -20.05 14.91 -7.88
CA ASN A 89 -20.92 15.25 -6.74
C ASN A 89 -20.81 14.24 -5.58
N GLY A 90 -19.91 13.26 -5.67
CA GLY A 90 -19.68 12.19 -4.70
C GLY A 90 -20.63 11.00 -4.80
N ASN A 91 -21.61 10.99 -5.70
CA ASN A 91 -22.45 9.80 -5.88
C ASN A 91 -21.63 8.63 -6.43
N VAL A 92 -21.83 7.44 -5.85
CA VAL A 92 -21.23 6.20 -6.38
C VAL A 92 -22.03 5.77 -7.60
N LEU A 93 -21.37 5.67 -8.75
CA LEU A 93 -21.96 5.25 -10.02
C LEU A 93 -21.84 3.74 -10.25
N GLY A 94 -20.80 3.12 -9.67
CA GLY A 94 -20.52 1.70 -9.81
C GLY A 94 -19.53 1.21 -8.76
N ASP A 95 -19.67 -0.01 -8.24
CA ASP A 95 -18.73 -0.63 -7.30
C ASP A 95 -18.52 -2.13 -7.60
N SER A 96 -17.30 -2.63 -7.36
CA SER A 96 -16.94 -4.02 -7.63
C SER A 96 -17.45 -4.99 -6.56
N ASP A 97 -17.63 -4.51 -5.33
CA ASP A 97 -17.89 -5.34 -4.14
C ASP A 97 -19.35 -5.22 -3.70
N GLU A 98 -19.90 -4.01 -3.75
CA GLU A 98 -21.23 -3.65 -3.28
C GLU A 98 -22.11 -3.11 -4.41
N LEU A 99 -23.42 -3.01 -4.16
CA LEU A 99 -24.36 -2.37 -5.09
C LEU A 99 -24.23 -0.86 -4.96
N SER A 100 -23.79 -0.18 -6.02
CA SER A 100 -23.57 1.28 -6.02
C SER A 100 -24.81 2.08 -5.60
N VAL A 101 -26.00 1.61 -6.00
CA VAL A 101 -27.29 2.25 -5.69
C VAL A 101 -27.62 2.25 -4.19
N ALA A 102 -27.06 1.30 -3.43
CA ALA A 102 -27.26 1.20 -1.98
C ALA A 102 -26.20 1.94 -1.16
N MET A 103 -25.15 2.46 -1.81
CA MET A 103 -24.03 3.12 -1.13
C MET A 103 -24.33 4.58 -0.82
N GLU A 104 -23.77 5.05 0.30
CA GLU A 104 -23.82 6.46 0.66
C GLU A 104 -22.95 7.32 -0.27
N ASN A 105 -23.33 8.58 -0.44
CA ASN A 105 -22.52 9.54 -1.20
C ASN A 105 -21.15 9.76 -0.51
N HIS A 106 -20.09 9.71 -1.30
CA HIS A 106 -18.70 9.77 -0.86
C HIS A 106 -18.07 11.17 -0.93
N ALA A 107 -18.84 12.24 -1.20
CA ALA A 107 -18.37 13.62 -1.34
C ALA A 107 -17.60 14.14 -0.11
N THR A 108 -17.89 13.62 1.08
CA THR A 108 -17.26 14.05 2.34
C THR A 108 -16.04 13.23 2.72
N ARG A 109 -15.72 12.18 1.96
CA ARG A 109 -14.57 11.32 2.26
C ARG A 109 -13.27 12.08 1.95
N PRO A 110 -12.31 12.17 2.90
CA PRO A 110 -11.09 12.97 2.71
C PRO A 110 -10.28 12.52 1.49
N GLU A 111 -10.24 11.23 1.20
CA GLU A 111 -9.56 10.67 0.03
C GLU A 111 -10.20 11.08 -1.30
N VAL A 112 -11.53 11.25 -1.35
CA VAL A 112 -12.25 11.71 -2.55
C VAL A 112 -12.05 13.21 -2.75
N LEU A 113 -12.11 13.98 -1.66
CA LEU A 113 -11.80 15.42 -1.69
C LEU A 113 -10.36 15.68 -2.15
N GLU A 114 -9.41 14.91 -1.64
CA GLU A 114 -8.02 15.01 -2.08
C GLU A 114 -7.86 14.67 -3.56
N ALA A 115 -8.50 13.59 -4.04
CA ALA A 115 -8.47 13.21 -5.44
C ALA A 115 -9.08 14.28 -6.37
N LEU A 116 -10.18 14.93 -5.98
CA LEU A 116 -10.75 16.05 -6.75
C LEU A 116 -9.82 17.27 -6.83
N SER A 117 -8.96 17.44 -5.82
CA SER A 117 -8.04 18.60 -5.74
C SER A 117 -6.67 18.37 -6.40
N LYS A 118 -6.16 17.13 -6.40
CA LYS A 118 -4.79 16.79 -6.81
C LYS A 118 -4.69 15.70 -7.89
N GLY A 119 -5.80 15.06 -8.24
CA GLY A 119 -5.87 13.92 -9.17
C GLY A 119 -5.71 14.27 -10.63
#